data_AF-A0A9W8BEL3-F1
#
_entry.id   AF-A0A9W8BEL3-F1
#
_cell.length_a   1.000
_cell.length_b   1.000
_cell.length_c   1.000
_cell.angle_alpha   90.00
_cell.angle_beta   90.00
_cell.angle_gamma   90.00
#
_symmetry.space_group_name_H-M   'P 1'
#
loop_
_entity.id
_entity.type
_entity.pdbx_description
1 polymer ?
#
loop_
_entity_poly.entity_id
_entity_poly.type
_entity_poly.pdbx_seq_one_letter_code
_entity_poly.pdbx_strand_id
1 'polypeptide(L)'
;LPSTLAKYCESLEPLLPTDKLAYSHRVIKEFALSSQAHELQRRLEARAANPACANWLEQWWNELSYMGYRDPVIPYVSYHYSFNDDPLCSRPNQRAAKLICGAMLFRQTIVDGSLPPETTKTGALCSYSYNFMFNACRIPRKPSDYCRTAAYTGNETVVVIRNAQFFLLSLIQDGELLTQQEIELVLDRIVAQADGVDVVPVGVLTADNRDAWAENRCRLIAAGNAAALDAIESSAFVVALERCHPATREEFSHAVWHGDGRSRWFDKPCQFVVCDNVRAGFCGEHSMMDGTPTLRLVESVIENTPHPTTSLSSPRRCKFDQIRFRTPPAVVAAVGSAARL
;
A
#
# COMPACT_ATOMS: atom_id res chain seq x y z
N LEU A 1 9.16 27.80 19.11
CA LEU A 1 7.84 28.32 19.53
C LEU A 1 7.40 29.62 18.83
N PRO A 2 8.09 30.78 18.93
CA PRO A 2 7.54 32.06 18.44
C PRO A 2 7.18 32.07 16.94
N SER A 3 8.05 31.47 16.10
CA SER A 3 7.80 31.35 14.66
C SER A 3 6.54 30.54 14.33
N THR A 4 6.27 29.45 15.07
CA THR A 4 5.05 28.63 14.87
C THR A 4 3.79 29.40 15.21
N LEU A 5 3.80 30.15 16.33
CA LEU A 5 2.63 30.93 16.75
C LEU A 5 2.32 32.07 15.78
N ALA A 6 3.34 32.75 15.25
CA ALA A 6 3.16 33.78 14.24
C ALA A 6 2.52 33.22 12.96
N LYS A 7 3.07 32.12 12.41
CA LYS A 7 2.51 31.44 11.24
C LYS A 7 1.09 30.92 11.49
N TYR A 8 0.79 30.46 12.69
CA TYR A 8 -0.55 30.02 13.05
C TYR A 8 -1.54 31.18 13.03
N CYS A 9 -1.20 32.35 13.59
CA CYS A 9 -2.02 33.56 13.48
C CYS A 9 -2.30 33.91 12.01
N GLU A 10 -1.25 34.00 11.19
CA GLU A 10 -1.37 34.30 9.75
C GLU A 10 -2.28 33.30 9.04
N SER A 11 -2.20 32.01 9.36
CA SER A 11 -3.05 30.98 8.75
C SER A 11 -4.53 31.07 9.13
N LEU A 12 -4.86 31.72 10.24
CA LEU A 12 -6.23 31.89 10.71
C LEU A 12 -6.93 33.10 10.07
N GLU A 13 -6.18 34.12 9.64
CA GLU A 13 -6.73 35.36 9.08
C GLU A 13 -7.73 35.14 7.92
N PRO A 14 -7.45 34.26 6.92
CA PRO A 14 -8.41 34.04 5.84
C PRO A 14 -9.55 33.09 6.23
N LEU A 15 -9.48 32.42 7.37
CA LEU A 15 -10.43 31.37 7.77
C LEU A 15 -11.48 31.86 8.77
N LEU A 16 -11.17 32.89 9.56
CA LEU A 16 -11.99 33.30 10.69
C LEU A 16 -12.58 34.70 10.50
N PRO A 17 -13.84 34.92 10.89
CA PRO A 17 -14.38 36.26 11.01
C PRO A 17 -13.66 37.05 12.12
N THR A 18 -13.73 38.39 12.06
CA THR A 18 -12.92 39.30 12.88
C THR A 18 -13.03 39.05 14.39
N ASP A 19 -14.23 38.75 14.91
CA ASP A 19 -14.45 38.49 16.33
C ASP A 19 -13.75 37.20 16.79
N LYS A 20 -13.82 36.13 15.98
CA LYS A 20 -13.16 34.86 16.25
C LYS A 20 -11.65 34.95 16.08
N LEU A 21 -11.18 35.70 15.08
CA LEU A 21 -9.75 35.95 14.89
C LEU A 21 -9.15 36.72 16.07
N ALA A 22 -9.82 37.78 16.53
CA ALA A 22 -9.38 38.55 17.71
C ALA A 22 -9.34 37.68 18.97
N TYR A 23 -10.34 36.81 19.17
CA TYR A 23 -10.33 35.82 20.24
C TYR A 23 -9.13 34.88 20.13
N SER A 24 -8.89 34.28 18.95
CA SER A 24 -7.77 33.36 18.72
C SER A 24 -6.42 34.03 18.97
N HIS A 25 -6.20 35.25 18.47
CA HIS A 25 -4.97 36.00 18.71
C HIS A 25 -4.70 36.24 20.20
N ARG A 26 -5.75 36.56 20.97
CA ARG A 26 -5.63 36.71 22.43
C ARG A 26 -5.22 35.40 23.09
N VAL A 27 -5.89 34.29 22.77
CA VAL A 27 -5.57 32.96 23.32
C VAL A 27 -4.14 32.53 22.96
N ILE A 28 -3.71 32.75 21.72
CA ILE A 28 -2.34 32.45 21.26
C ILE A 28 -1.30 33.26 22.04
N LYS A 29 -1.57 34.55 22.28
CA LYS A 29 -0.70 35.42 23.07
C LYS A 29 -0.63 35.00 24.53
N GLU A 30 -1.77 34.65 25.14
CA GLU A 30 -1.83 34.14 26.51
C GLU A 30 -1.06 32.81 26.63
N PHE A 31 -1.25 31.89 25.67
CA PHE A 31 -0.50 30.64 25.62
C PHE A 31 1.01 30.90 25.52
N ALA A 32 1.45 31.78 24.62
CA ALA A 32 2.86 32.11 24.43
C ALA A 32 3.57 32.58 25.73
N LEU A 33 2.84 33.24 26.62
CA LEU A 33 3.35 33.74 27.91
C LEU A 33 3.21 32.74 29.06
N SER A 34 2.45 31.66 28.86
CA SER A 34 2.14 30.69 29.92
C SER A 34 3.36 29.83 30.30
N SER A 35 3.43 29.40 31.56
CA SER A 35 4.42 28.39 31.99
C SER A 35 4.24 27.06 31.25
N GLN A 36 3.01 26.74 30.85
CA GLN A 36 2.69 25.52 30.10
C GLN A 36 3.36 25.51 28.72
N ALA A 37 3.28 26.60 27.95
CA ALA A 37 3.91 26.65 26.62
C ALA A 37 5.44 26.49 26.69
N HIS A 38 6.07 27.14 27.66
CA HIS A 38 7.50 26.99 27.92
C HIS A 38 7.86 25.55 28.27
N GLU A 39 7.10 24.90 29.14
CA GLU A 39 7.33 23.51 29.53
C GLU A 39 7.12 22.54 28.37
N LEU A 40 6.08 22.74 27.55
CA LEU A 40 5.82 21.91 26.36
C LEU A 40 6.94 22.06 25.33
N GLN A 41 7.37 23.29 25.03
CA GLN A 41 8.48 23.54 24.11
C GLN A 41 9.79 22.92 24.62
N ARG A 42 10.09 23.07 25.91
CA ARG A 42 11.27 22.45 26.55
C ARG A 42 11.25 20.93 26.43
N ARG A 43 10.09 20.28 26.60
CA ARG A 43 9.95 18.83 26.42
C ARG A 43 10.14 18.39 24.97
N LEU A 44 9.64 19.16 24.01
CA LEU A 44 9.84 18.89 22.58
C LEU A 44 11.32 19.00 22.20
N GLU A 45 12.01 20.05 22.67
CA GLU A 45 13.44 20.24 22.45
C GLU A 45 14.27 19.14 23.13
N ALA A 46 13.94 18.75 24.36
CA ALA A 46 14.58 17.63 25.04
C ALA A 46 14.39 16.30 24.32
N ARG A 47 13.20 16.06 23.74
CA ARG A 47 12.92 14.88 22.91
C ARG A 47 13.76 14.91 21.63
N ALA A 48 13.83 16.05 20.94
CA ALA A 48 14.64 16.22 19.73
C ALA A 48 16.14 16.09 19.99
N ALA A 49 16.62 16.49 21.18
CA ALA A 49 18.01 16.37 21.58
C ALA A 49 18.38 14.96 22.07
N ASN A 50 17.41 14.06 22.29
CA ASN A 50 17.68 12.69 22.73
C ASN A 50 18.29 11.87 21.59
N PRO A 51 19.53 11.35 21.70
CA PRO A 51 20.17 10.56 20.65
C PRO A 51 19.43 9.26 20.29
N ALA A 52 18.57 8.75 21.19
CA ALA A 52 17.71 7.60 20.90
C ALA A 52 16.48 7.95 20.04
N CYS A 53 16.24 9.23 19.76
CA CYS A 53 15.11 9.73 18.97
C CYS A 53 15.63 10.37 17.68
N ALA A 54 15.76 9.58 16.61
CA ALA A 54 16.29 10.08 15.33
C ALA A 54 15.46 11.25 14.77
N ASN A 55 14.13 11.20 14.94
CA ASN A 55 13.21 12.27 14.62
C ASN A 55 12.19 12.43 15.75
N TRP A 56 12.02 13.64 16.28
CA TRP A 56 11.14 13.88 17.43
C TRP A 56 9.66 13.60 17.13
N LEU A 57 9.25 13.71 15.87
CA LEU A 57 7.86 13.63 15.42
C LEU A 57 7.47 12.26 14.88
N GLU A 58 8.36 11.55 14.19
CA GLU A 58 8.06 10.31 13.43
C GLU A 58 7.17 9.33 14.19
N GLN A 59 7.57 8.91 15.40
CA GLN A 59 6.80 7.94 16.18
C GLN A 59 5.38 8.44 16.51
N TRP A 60 5.24 9.73 16.85
CA TRP A 60 3.94 10.31 17.15
C TRP A 60 3.09 10.50 15.91
N TRP A 61 3.71 10.86 14.78
CA TRP A 61 3.02 10.97 13.51
C TRP A 61 2.45 9.62 13.07
N ASN A 62 3.29 8.58 13.06
CA ASN A 62 2.87 7.24 12.64
C ASN A 62 1.78 6.68 13.56
N GLU A 63 1.90 6.88 14.87
CA GLU A 63 0.90 6.41 15.84
C GLU A 63 -0.40 7.20 15.78
N LEU A 64 -0.35 8.54 15.84
CA LEU A 64 -1.54 9.37 15.98
C LEU A 64 -2.29 9.56 14.65
N SER A 65 -1.57 9.65 13.53
CA SER A 65 -2.17 9.91 12.22
C SER A 65 -2.60 8.64 11.49
N TYR A 66 -1.96 7.49 11.76
CA TYR A 66 -2.19 6.28 10.98
C TYR A 66 -2.47 5.03 11.82
N MET A 67 -1.53 4.55 12.64
CA MET A 67 -1.65 3.24 13.29
C MET A 67 -2.76 3.20 14.36
N GLY A 68 -2.90 4.29 15.12
CA GLY A 68 -3.97 4.52 16.08
C GLY A 68 -5.27 5.04 15.46
N TYR A 69 -5.26 5.43 14.18
CA TYR A 69 -6.47 5.81 13.45
C TYR A 69 -7.29 4.55 13.12
N ARG A 70 -8.56 4.53 13.56
CA ARG A 70 -9.38 3.29 13.57
C ARG A 70 -10.42 3.22 12.47
N ASP A 71 -10.68 4.29 11.73
CA ASP A 71 -11.53 4.23 10.55
C ASP A 71 -10.86 3.41 9.44
N PRO A 72 -11.64 2.88 8.48
CA PRO A 72 -11.11 2.14 7.34
C PRO A 72 -9.92 2.82 6.66
N VAL A 73 -8.94 2.03 6.19
CA VAL A 73 -7.83 2.58 5.39
C VAL A 73 -8.32 3.11 4.05
N ILE A 74 -9.36 2.51 3.48
CA ILE A 74 -10.01 2.99 2.26
C ILE A 74 -11.39 3.57 2.62
N PRO A 75 -11.78 4.77 2.17
CA PRO A 75 -11.00 5.73 1.38
C PRO A 75 -10.12 6.70 2.22
N TYR A 76 -10.12 6.58 3.54
CA TYR A 76 -9.66 7.67 4.42
C TYR A 76 -8.14 7.84 4.55
N VAL A 77 -7.35 6.81 4.22
CA VAL A 77 -5.87 6.80 4.38
C VAL A 77 -5.17 6.48 3.07
N SER A 78 -5.63 5.46 2.35
CA SER A 78 -5.03 4.98 1.11
C SER A 78 -5.21 5.97 -0.04
N TYR A 79 -4.22 6.05 -0.92
CA TYR A 79 -4.23 6.89 -2.13
C TYR A 79 -4.08 6.04 -3.39
N HIS A 80 -4.26 6.65 -4.57
CA HIS A 80 -4.12 5.96 -5.84
C HIS A 80 -3.44 6.80 -6.91
N TYR A 81 -2.86 6.11 -7.90
CA TYR A 81 -2.37 6.70 -9.14
C TYR A 81 -3.02 5.96 -10.32
N SER A 82 -3.62 6.72 -11.23
CA SER A 82 -4.09 6.21 -12.52
C SER A 82 -2.97 6.35 -13.54
N PHE A 83 -2.56 5.25 -14.19
CA PHE A 83 -1.51 5.33 -15.21
C PHE A 83 -2.11 5.71 -16.55
N ASN A 84 -1.30 6.36 -17.39
CA ASN A 84 -1.62 6.54 -18.80
C ASN A 84 -1.71 5.19 -19.50
N ASP A 85 -2.42 5.12 -20.62
CA ASP A 85 -2.44 3.90 -21.44
C ASP A 85 -1.04 3.59 -21.98
N ASP A 86 -0.71 2.31 -22.03
CA ASP A 86 0.58 1.83 -22.54
C ASP A 86 0.38 1.28 -23.95
N PRO A 87 0.84 1.98 -25.00
CA PRO A 87 0.62 1.56 -26.39
C PRO A 87 1.35 0.25 -26.74
N LEU A 88 2.29 -0.20 -25.91
CA LEU A 88 3.02 -1.45 -26.10
C LEU A 88 2.30 -2.66 -25.47
N CYS A 89 1.24 -2.43 -24.69
CA CYS A 89 0.45 -3.48 -24.07
C CYS A 89 -0.94 -3.57 -24.69
N SER A 90 -1.26 -4.70 -25.31
CA SER A 90 -2.58 -4.96 -25.90
C SER A 90 -3.44 -5.89 -25.04
N ARG A 91 -2.86 -6.50 -24.00
CA ARG A 91 -3.53 -7.46 -23.12
C ARG A 91 -3.33 -7.10 -21.64
N PRO A 92 -4.33 -7.35 -20.77
CA PRO A 92 -4.21 -7.02 -19.35
C PRO A 92 -3.11 -7.83 -18.66
N ASN A 93 -3.01 -9.13 -18.96
CA ASN A 93 -1.99 -10.00 -18.36
C ASN A 93 -0.57 -9.66 -18.84
N GLN A 94 -0.42 -9.22 -20.09
CA GLN A 94 0.84 -8.68 -20.60
C GLN A 94 1.26 -7.42 -19.82
N ARG A 95 0.31 -6.50 -19.60
CA ARG A 95 0.56 -5.27 -18.83
C ARG A 95 0.89 -5.57 -17.37
N ALA A 96 0.16 -6.49 -16.74
CA ALA A 96 0.44 -6.93 -15.38
C ALA A 96 1.83 -7.58 -15.25
N ALA A 97 2.23 -8.45 -16.19
CA ALA A 97 3.56 -9.05 -16.21
C ALA A 97 4.67 -7.98 -16.33
N LYS A 98 4.47 -7.00 -17.21
CA LYS A 98 5.35 -5.82 -17.36
C LYS A 98 5.51 -5.05 -16.05
N LEU A 99 4.40 -4.73 -15.37
CA LEU A 99 4.42 -4.03 -14.07
C LEU A 99 5.14 -4.86 -12.99
N ILE A 100 4.92 -6.18 -12.94
CA ILE A 100 5.61 -7.08 -12.00
C ILE A 100 7.13 -7.03 -12.22
N CYS A 101 7.59 -7.18 -13.46
CA CYS A 101 9.00 -7.12 -13.80
C CYS A 101 9.62 -5.77 -13.39
N GLY A 102 8.98 -4.65 -13.76
CA GLY A 102 9.45 -3.31 -13.40
C GLY A 102 9.54 -3.11 -11.89
N ALA A 103 8.52 -3.55 -11.14
CA ALA A 103 8.50 -3.39 -9.69
C ALA A 103 9.59 -4.20 -9.01
N MET A 104 9.91 -5.38 -9.53
CA MET A 104 11.00 -6.21 -9.02
C MET A 104 12.38 -5.67 -9.35
N LEU A 105 12.57 -5.09 -10.54
CA LEU A 105 13.80 -4.38 -10.87
C LEU A 105 14.02 -3.19 -9.93
N PHE A 106 12.97 -2.42 -9.64
CA PHE A 106 13.05 -1.34 -8.66
C PHE A 106 13.35 -1.88 -7.25
N ARG A 107 12.64 -2.93 -6.82
CA ARG A 107 12.90 -3.61 -5.54
C ARG A 107 14.36 -4.03 -5.42
N GLN A 108 14.96 -4.59 -6.48
CA GLN A 108 16.35 -5.01 -6.48
C GLN A 108 17.29 -3.87 -6.10
N THR A 109 17.06 -2.65 -6.63
CA THR A 109 17.87 -1.47 -6.31
C THR A 109 17.77 -1.02 -4.84
N ILE A 110 16.64 -1.32 -4.18
CA ILE A 110 16.49 -1.09 -2.73
C ILE A 110 17.28 -2.15 -1.96
N VAL A 111 17.13 -3.42 -2.35
CA VAL A 111 17.72 -4.57 -1.66
C VAL A 111 19.25 -4.53 -1.69
N ASP A 112 19.85 -4.17 -2.82
CA ASP A 112 21.30 -4.07 -2.96
C ASP A 112 21.88 -2.69 -2.57
N GLY A 113 21.02 -1.72 -2.21
CA GLY A 113 21.41 -0.38 -1.83
C GLY A 113 21.94 0.47 -2.98
N SER A 114 21.70 0.09 -4.24
CA SER A 114 22.12 0.84 -5.43
C SER A 114 21.16 1.96 -5.83
N LEU A 115 19.96 2.04 -5.24
CA LEU A 115 18.99 3.10 -5.51
C LEU A 115 19.61 4.49 -5.21
N PRO A 116 19.79 5.36 -6.22
CA PRO A 116 20.39 6.67 -6.00
C PRO A 116 19.51 7.50 -5.06
N PRO A 117 20.04 8.29 -4.10
CA PRO A 117 19.22 9.08 -3.21
C PRO A 117 18.30 10.07 -3.96
N GLU A 118 17.05 10.23 -3.52
CA GLU A 118 16.27 11.37 -4.01
C GLU A 118 16.90 12.67 -3.52
N THR A 119 16.91 13.70 -4.36
CA THR A 119 17.48 15.00 -4.02
C THR A 119 16.52 16.12 -4.34
N THR A 120 16.60 17.18 -3.54
CA THR A 120 15.95 18.46 -3.77
C THR A 120 17.02 19.53 -3.89
N LYS A 121 16.61 20.78 -4.15
CA LYS A 121 17.53 21.93 -4.14
C LYS A 121 18.26 22.11 -2.80
N THR A 122 17.75 21.52 -1.71
CA THR A 122 18.32 21.63 -0.36
C THR A 122 19.15 20.41 0.07
N GLY A 123 19.24 19.37 -0.76
CA GLY A 123 20.03 18.16 -0.48
C GLY A 123 19.26 16.85 -0.65
N ALA A 124 19.89 15.76 -0.21
CA ALA A 124 19.30 14.42 -0.27
C ALA A 124 18.16 14.25 0.72
N LEU A 125 17.13 13.51 0.32
CA LEU A 125 16.02 13.12 1.17
C LEU A 125 16.34 11.82 1.92
N CYS A 126 15.62 11.59 3.02
CA CYS A 126 15.73 10.36 3.79
C CYS A 126 15.10 9.19 3.03
N SER A 127 15.84 8.09 2.86
CA SER A 127 15.39 6.87 2.19
C SER A 127 14.80 5.82 3.15
N TYR A 128 14.60 6.15 4.43
CA TYR A 128 14.22 5.16 5.44
C TYR A 128 12.87 4.49 5.16
N SER A 129 11.91 5.21 4.57
CA SER A 129 10.58 4.68 4.25
C SER A 129 10.58 3.58 3.18
N TYR A 130 11.62 3.48 2.34
CA TYR A 130 11.76 2.39 1.37
C TYR A 130 11.83 1.01 2.03
N ASN A 131 12.21 0.93 3.31
CA ASN A 131 12.20 -0.32 4.09
C ASN A 131 10.79 -0.91 4.29
N PHE A 132 9.74 -0.11 4.06
CA PHE A 132 8.34 -0.52 4.21
C PHE A 132 7.61 -0.63 2.88
N MET A 133 8.31 -0.47 1.75
CA MET A 133 7.71 -0.50 0.41
C MET A 133 7.34 -1.92 -0.03
N PHE A 134 8.29 -2.85 0.10
CA PHE A 134 8.13 -4.25 -0.30
C PHE A 134 8.21 -5.18 0.90
N ASN A 135 7.64 -6.38 0.76
CA ASN A 135 7.68 -7.41 1.81
C ASN A 135 7.15 -6.90 3.15
N ALA A 136 6.24 -5.94 3.09
CA ALA A 136 5.64 -5.28 4.22
C ALA A 136 4.12 -5.37 4.15
N CYS A 137 3.46 -5.24 5.30
CA CYS A 137 2.02 -5.17 5.40
C CYS A 137 1.62 -4.48 6.70
N ARG A 138 0.59 -3.65 6.65
CA ARG A 138 -0.08 -3.18 7.86
C ARG A 138 -0.88 -4.32 8.49
N ILE A 139 -0.74 -4.54 9.78
CA ILE A 139 -1.44 -5.59 10.51
C ILE A 139 -2.45 -4.96 11.47
N PRO A 140 -3.74 -5.31 11.38
CA PRO A 140 -4.75 -4.75 12.27
C PRO A 140 -4.55 -5.27 13.70
N ARG A 141 -4.54 -4.35 14.67
CA ARG A 141 -4.41 -4.68 16.10
C ARG A 141 -5.03 -3.58 16.95
N LYS A 142 -5.59 -3.97 18.10
CA LYS A 142 -6.09 -3.02 19.11
C LYS A 142 -5.02 -2.72 20.17
N PRO A 143 -4.90 -1.48 20.67
CA PRO A 143 -5.64 -0.28 20.23
C PRO A 143 -5.04 0.38 18.97
N SER A 144 -3.86 -0.08 18.53
CA SER A 144 -3.13 0.48 17.39
C SER A 144 -2.57 -0.64 16.53
N ASP A 145 -2.68 -0.44 15.21
CA ASP A 145 -2.12 -1.32 14.20
C ASP A 145 -0.58 -1.31 14.28
N TYR A 146 0.07 -2.15 13.48
CA TYR A 146 1.52 -2.07 13.32
C TYR A 146 1.93 -2.50 11.92
N CYS A 147 3.09 -2.03 11.46
CA CYS A 147 3.68 -2.53 10.24
C CYS A 147 4.51 -3.79 10.52
N ARG A 148 4.30 -4.84 9.73
CA ARG A 148 5.10 -6.05 9.71
C ARG A 148 5.94 -6.05 8.44
N THR A 149 7.24 -6.25 8.58
CA THR A 149 8.16 -6.49 7.45
C THR A 149 8.63 -7.94 7.46
N ALA A 150 8.97 -8.45 6.29
CA ALA A 150 9.59 -9.75 6.08
C ALA A 150 10.95 -9.56 5.39
N ALA A 151 11.85 -10.54 5.54
CA ALA A 151 13.15 -10.49 4.91
C ALA A 151 13.02 -10.44 3.38
N TYR A 152 13.89 -9.66 2.73
CA TYR A 152 13.93 -9.58 1.27
C TYR A 152 14.52 -10.82 0.62
N THR A 153 15.61 -11.35 1.19
CA THR A 153 16.37 -12.47 0.67
C THR A 153 15.54 -13.75 0.70
N GLY A 154 15.36 -14.38 -0.47
CA GLY A 154 14.60 -15.62 -0.60
C GLY A 154 13.08 -15.42 -0.52
N ASN A 155 12.62 -14.18 -0.67
CA ASN A 155 11.20 -13.84 -0.69
C ASN A 155 10.85 -12.95 -1.89
N GLU A 156 11.11 -13.49 -3.08
CA GLU A 156 10.76 -12.93 -4.37
C GLU A 156 9.35 -13.39 -4.80
N THR A 157 8.40 -13.30 -3.87
CA THR A 157 7.02 -13.74 -4.08
C THR A 157 6.08 -12.56 -4.30
N VAL A 158 5.14 -12.71 -5.22
CA VAL A 158 4.07 -11.73 -5.49
C VAL A 158 2.73 -12.42 -5.29
N VAL A 159 1.77 -11.72 -4.68
CA VAL A 159 0.39 -12.20 -4.62
C VAL A 159 -0.41 -11.61 -5.75
N VAL A 160 -1.02 -12.47 -6.55
CA VAL A 160 -1.97 -12.10 -7.60
C VAL A 160 -3.38 -12.36 -7.09
N ILE A 161 -4.28 -11.39 -7.26
CA ILE A 161 -5.69 -11.50 -6.87
C ILE A 161 -6.56 -11.38 -8.13
N ARG A 162 -7.42 -12.37 -8.37
CA ARG A 162 -8.42 -12.36 -9.44
C ARG A 162 -9.71 -12.99 -8.94
N ASN A 163 -10.85 -12.36 -9.21
CA ASN A 163 -12.18 -12.86 -8.81
C ASN A 163 -12.21 -13.26 -7.31
N ALA A 164 -11.66 -12.41 -6.45
CA ALA A 164 -11.52 -12.61 -5.00
C ALA A 164 -10.69 -13.83 -4.54
N GLN A 165 -9.97 -14.48 -5.47
CA GLN A 165 -9.06 -15.58 -5.18
C GLN A 165 -7.61 -15.10 -5.20
N PHE A 166 -6.79 -15.68 -4.32
CA PHE A 166 -5.41 -15.29 -4.09
C PHE A 166 -4.46 -16.36 -4.60
N PHE A 167 -3.40 -15.95 -5.27
CA PHE A 167 -2.40 -16.83 -5.86
C PHE A 167 -1.01 -16.34 -5.51
N LEU A 168 -0.18 -17.21 -4.94
CA LEU A 168 1.22 -16.93 -4.66
C LEU A 168 2.06 -17.31 -5.88
N LEU A 169 2.81 -16.34 -6.38
CA LEU A 169 3.75 -16.52 -7.48
C LEU A 169 5.17 -16.27 -6.97
N SER A 170 5.99 -17.31 -6.91
CA SER A 170 7.44 -17.16 -6.79
C SER A 170 8.03 -16.74 -8.14
N LEU A 171 8.75 -15.62 -8.15
CA LEU A 171 9.42 -15.11 -9.33
C LEU A 171 10.78 -15.75 -9.56
N ILE A 172 11.32 -16.48 -8.58
CA ILE A 172 12.46 -17.38 -8.78
C ILE A 172 11.94 -18.81 -8.81
N GLN A 173 12.24 -19.52 -9.90
CA GLN A 173 11.94 -20.95 -10.06
C GLN A 173 13.16 -21.65 -10.62
N ASP A 174 13.49 -22.83 -10.08
CA ASP A 174 14.67 -23.61 -10.48
C ASP A 174 15.98 -22.79 -10.47
N GLY A 175 16.09 -21.82 -9.55
CA GLY A 175 17.25 -20.93 -9.41
C GLY A 175 17.26 -19.70 -10.33
N GLU A 176 16.30 -19.59 -11.24
CA GLU A 176 16.26 -18.54 -12.27
C GLU A 176 15.04 -17.62 -12.11
N LEU A 177 15.23 -16.33 -12.39
CA LEU A 177 14.14 -15.34 -12.43
C LEU A 177 13.18 -15.67 -13.59
N LEU A 178 11.87 -15.52 -13.38
CA LEU A 178 10.88 -15.66 -14.45
C LEU A 178 11.01 -14.53 -15.46
N THR A 179 10.89 -14.87 -16.74
CA THR A 179 10.78 -13.86 -17.80
C THR A 179 9.39 -13.22 -17.82
N GLN A 180 9.25 -12.05 -18.45
CA GLN A 180 7.94 -11.40 -18.61
C GLN A 180 6.93 -12.31 -19.33
N GLN A 181 7.35 -13.01 -20.37
CA GLN A 181 6.49 -13.94 -21.12
C GLN A 181 6.03 -15.12 -20.25
N GLU A 182 6.93 -15.65 -19.40
CA GLU A 182 6.59 -16.70 -18.45
C GLU A 182 5.58 -16.23 -17.39
N ILE A 183 5.75 -15.00 -16.89
CA ILE A 183 4.79 -14.38 -15.96
C ILE A 183 3.44 -14.20 -16.66
N GLU A 184 3.40 -13.68 -17.89
CA GLU A 184 2.14 -13.53 -18.66
C GLU A 184 1.39 -14.87 -18.78
N LEU A 185 2.09 -15.95 -19.16
CA LEU A 185 1.50 -17.29 -19.27
C LEU A 185 1.05 -17.88 -17.92
N VAL A 186 1.67 -17.48 -16.81
CA VAL A 186 1.17 -17.80 -15.46
C VAL A 186 -0.12 -17.04 -15.17
N LEU A 187 -0.14 -15.74 -15.45
CA LEU A 187 -1.31 -14.89 -15.21
C LEU A 187 -2.51 -15.33 -16.05
N ASP A 188 -2.30 -15.75 -17.31
CA ASP A 188 -3.35 -16.35 -18.14
C ASP A 188 -3.99 -17.58 -17.49
N ARG A 189 -3.17 -18.46 -16.90
CA ARG A 189 -3.68 -19.65 -16.19
C ARG A 189 -4.37 -19.28 -14.88
N ILE A 190 -3.89 -18.28 -14.16
CA ILE A 190 -4.54 -17.75 -12.96
C ILE A 190 -5.92 -17.21 -13.31
N VAL A 191 -6.04 -16.39 -14.36
CA VAL A 191 -7.33 -15.84 -14.81
C VAL A 191 -8.29 -16.95 -15.24
N ALA A 192 -7.83 -17.89 -16.06
CA ALA A 192 -8.65 -19.02 -16.51
C ALA A 192 -9.15 -19.90 -15.33
N GLN A 193 -8.32 -20.09 -14.31
CA GLN A 193 -8.71 -20.83 -13.11
C GLN A 193 -9.69 -20.04 -12.23
N ALA A 194 -9.43 -18.74 -12.01
CA ALA A 194 -10.18 -17.92 -11.08
C ALA A 194 -11.58 -17.55 -11.60
N ASP A 195 -11.72 -17.28 -12.89
CA ASP A 195 -12.99 -16.83 -13.47
C ASP A 195 -14.04 -17.95 -13.59
N GLY A 196 -13.63 -19.21 -13.41
CA GLY A 196 -14.53 -20.37 -13.43
C GLY A 196 -15.21 -20.69 -12.08
N VAL A 197 -14.82 -20.01 -11.00
CA VAL A 197 -15.29 -20.34 -9.63
C VAL A 197 -15.52 -19.07 -8.82
N ASP A 198 -16.70 -18.95 -8.22
CA ASP A 198 -16.97 -17.90 -7.23
C ASP A 198 -16.60 -18.37 -5.82
N VAL A 199 -15.93 -17.47 -5.09
CA VAL A 199 -15.50 -17.72 -3.70
C VAL A 199 -15.96 -16.59 -2.79
N VAL A 200 -15.91 -16.85 -1.48
CA VAL A 200 -16.15 -15.82 -0.45
C VAL A 200 -15.03 -14.77 -0.53
N PRO A 201 -15.35 -13.47 -0.71
CA PRO A 201 -14.35 -12.44 -0.97
C PRO A 201 -13.67 -11.96 0.31
N VAL A 202 -12.72 -12.75 0.82
CA VAL A 202 -12.02 -12.48 2.10
C VAL A 202 -11.27 -11.14 2.09
N GLY A 203 -10.81 -10.67 0.93
CA GLY A 203 -10.09 -9.40 0.78
C GLY A 203 -10.90 -8.18 1.27
N VAL A 204 -12.23 -8.22 1.19
CA VAL A 204 -13.13 -7.14 1.62
C VAL A 204 -12.95 -6.80 3.11
N LEU A 205 -12.54 -7.77 3.92
CA LEU A 205 -12.31 -7.55 5.35
C LEU A 205 -11.22 -6.50 5.62
N THR A 206 -10.30 -6.28 4.67
CA THR A 206 -9.25 -5.26 4.80
C THR A 206 -9.78 -3.82 4.63
N ALA A 207 -10.99 -3.66 4.09
CA ALA A 207 -11.68 -2.38 3.95
C ALA A 207 -12.57 -2.02 5.16
N ASP A 208 -12.68 -2.90 6.15
CA ASP A 208 -13.52 -2.68 7.33
C ASP A 208 -12.85 -1.67 8.29
N ASN A 209 -13.62 -1.19 9.27
CA ASN A 209 -13.09 -0.48 10.43
C ASN A 209 -11.95 -1.29 11.06
N ARG A 210 -10.86 -0.64 11.51
CA ARG A 210 -9.63 -1.33 11.91
C ARG A 210 -9.80 -2.23 13.12
N ASP A 211 -10.73 -1.89 14.03
CA ASP A 211 -11.06 -2.73 15.19
C ASP A 211 -11.88 -3.96 14.78
N ALA A 212 -12.85 -3.79 13.88
CA ALA A 212 -13.60 -4.90 13.32
C ALA A 212 -12.69 -5.82 12.50
N TRP A 213 -11.78 -5.25 11.71
CA TRP A 213 -10.78 -6.00 10.95
C TRP A 213 -9.82 -6.74 11.88
N ALA A 214 -9.36 -6.15 12.98
CA ALA A 214 -8.50 -6.84 13.96
C ALA A 214 -9.17 -8.11 14.53
N GLU A 215 -10.47 -8.03 14.83
CA GLU A 215 -11.24 -9.20 15.28
C GLU A 215 -11.44 -10.22 14.16
N ASN A 216 -11.78 -9.76 12.95
CA ASN A 216 -11.98 -10.61 11.78
C ASN A 216 -10.70 -11.33 11.37
N ARG A 217 -9.54 -10.70 11.49
CA ARG A 217 -8.23 -11.34 11.31
C ARG A 217 -8.01 -12.44 12.36
N CYS A 218 -8.37 -12.23 13.63
CA CYS A 218 -8.33 -13.28 14.65
C CYS A 218 -9.28 -14.44 14.31
N ARG A 219 -10.49 -14.16 13.77
CA ARG A 219 -11.44 -15.18 13.29
C ARG A 219 -10.84 -15.99 12.13
N LEU A 220 -10.15 -15.35 11.19
CA LEU A 220 -9.45 -16.03 10.09
C LEU A 220 -8.35 -16.95 10.63
N ILE A 221 -7.54 -16.49 11.58
CA ILE A 221 -6.49 -17.31 12.22
C ILE A 221 -7.10 -18.52 12.92
N ALA A 222 -8.14 -18.31 13.72
CA ALA A 222 -8.85 -19.39 14.44
C ALA A 222 -9.48 -20.42 13.49
N ALA A 223 -9.89 -20.00 12.29
CA ALA A 223 -10.38 -20.89 11.24
C ALA A 223 -9.27 -21.68 10.51
N GLY A 224 -8.00 -21.48 10.88
CA GLY A 224 -6.85 -22.19 10.31
C GLY A 224 -6.20 -21.49 9.11
N ASN A 225 -6.42 -20.18 8.94
CA ASN A 225 -5.89 -19.41 7.79
C ASN A 225 -4.57 -18.69 8.07
N ALA A 226 -3.84 -19.07 9.13
CA ALA A 226 -2.60 -18.40 9.51
C ALA A 226 -1.56 -18.40 8.37
N ALA A 227 -1.37 -19.54 7.69
CA ALA A 227 -0.42 -19.64 6.57
C ALA A 227 -0.88 -18.83 5.34
N ALA A 228 -2.19 -18.74 5.09
CA ALA A 228 -2.74 -17.94 4.01
C ALA A 228 -2.52 -16.44 4.23
N LEU A 229 -2.77 -15.98 5.46
CA LEU A 229 -2.47 -14.60 5.87
C LEU A 229 -0.98 -14.32 5.77
N ASP A 230 -0.13 -15.23 6.27
CA ASP A 230 1.31 -15.02 6.26
C ASP A 230 1.88 -14.91 4.84
N ALA A 231 1.40 -15.73 3.89
CA ALA A 231 1.79 -15.66 2.49
C ALA A 231 1.45 -14.29 1.86
N ILE A 232 0.29 -13.70 2.17
CA ILE A 232 -0.10 -12.38 1.65
C ILE A 232 0.66 -11.26 2.35
N GLU A 233 0.74 -11.31 3.67
CA GLU A 233 1.35 -10.28 4.50
C GLU A 233 2.88 -10.22 4.28
N SER A 234 3.55 -11.33 3.94
CA SER A 234 5.01 -11.38 3.70
C SER A 234 5.44 -11.20 2.23
N SER A 235 4.53 -11.30 1.26
CA SER A 235 4.86 -11.17 -0.16
C SER A 235 5.48 -9.81 -0.51
N ALA A 236 6.21 -9.69 -1.61
CA ALA A 236 6.83 -8.44 -2.03
C ALA A 236 5.78 -7.33 -2.23
N PHE A 237 4.73 -7.61 -3.01
CA PHE A 237 3.61 -6.71 -3.28
C PHE A 237 2.42 -7.50 -3.81
N VAL A 238 1.30 -6.81 -4.05
CA VAL A 238 0.07 -7.40 -4.60
C VAL A 238 -0.18 -6.88 -6.03
N VAL A 239 -0.69 -7.76 -6.89
CA VAL A 239 -1.25 -7.41 -8.20
C VAL A 239 -2.71 -7.85 -8.23
N ALA A 240 -3.61 -6.90 -8.44
CA ALA A 240 -5.02 -7.17 -8.58
C ALA A 240 -5.46 -7.09 -10.04
N LEU A 241 -5.99 -8.20 -10.56
CA LEU A 241 -6.52 -8.33 -11.91
C LEU A 241 -8.04 -8.14 -11.86
N GLU A 242 -8.49 -6.92 -12.13
CA GLU A 242 -9.88 -6.51 -12.04
C GLU A 242 -10.70 -6.86 -13.27
N ARG A 243 -11.97 -7.23 -13.04
CA ARG A 243 -12.93 -7.57 -14.10
C ARG A 243 -13.62 -6.36 -14.73
N CYS A 244 -13.38 -5.18 -14.19
CA CYS A 244 -14.03 -3.96 -14.62
C CYS A 244 -13.43 -3.42 -15.93
N HIS A 245 -14.21 -2.59 -16.61
CA HIS A 245 -13.84 -1.95 -17.87
C HIS A 245 -14.12 -0.45 -17.78
N PRO A 246 -13.43 0.30 -16.89
CA PRO A 246 -13.75 1.70 -16.64
C PRO A 246 -13.55 2.55 -17.90
N ALA A 247 -14.60 3.25 -18.32
CA ALA A 247 -14.64 4.07 -19.53
C ALA A 247 -14.35 5.55 -19.22
N THR A 248 -14.83 6.06 -18.09
CA THR A 248 -14.60 7.46 -17.70
C THR A 248 -13.36 7.60 -16.81
N ARG A 249 -12.96 8.85 -16.53
CA ARG A 249 -11.90 9.15 -15.55
C ARG A 249 -12.34 8.82 -14.13
N GLU A 250 -13.60 9.11 -13.81
CA GLU A 250 -14.20 8.87 -12.49
C GLU A 250 -14.31 7.36 -12.22
N GLU A 251 -14.87 6.60 -13.16
CA GLU A 251 -14.94 5.13 -13.07
C GLU A 251 -13.55 4.51 -12.89
N PHE A 252 -12.54 5.07 -13.54
CA PHE A 252 -11.16 4.59 -13.41
C PHE A 252 -10.56 4.90 -12.05
N SER A 253 -10.78 6.11 -11.56
CA SER A 253 -10.34 6.51 -10.22
C SER A 253 -10.96 5.59 -9.17
N HIS A 254 -12.27 5.36 -9.23
CA HIS A 254 -12.95 4.42 -8.35
C HIS A 254 -12.41 2.99 -8.49
N ALA A 255 -12.23 2.49 -9.72
CA ALA A 255 -11.72 1.15 -9.97
C ALA A 255 -10.33 0.93 -9.36
N VAL A 256 -9.41 1.88 -9.50
CA VAL A 256 -8.05 1.76 -8.94
C VAL A 256 -8.04 2.00 -7.43
N TRP A 257 -8.78 2.99 -6.94
CA TRP A 257 -8.72 3.40 -5.55
C TRP A 257 -9.35 2.39 -4.59
N HIS A 258 -10.62 2.04 -4.79
CA HIS A 258 -11.33 1.11 -3.91
C HIS A 258 -11.93 -0.09 -4.66
N GLY A 259 -12.32 0.08 -5.92
CA GLY A 259 -13.05 -0.94 -6.67
C GLY A 259 -14.30 -1.40 -5.91
N ASP A 260 -14.58 -2.70 -5.97
CA ASP A 260 -15.61 -3.36 -5.16
C ASP A 260 -15.04 -4.02 -3.88
N GLY A 261 -13.76 -3.80 -3.59
CA GLY A 261 -13.04 -4.38 -2.46
C GLY A 261 -12.78 -5.90 -2.54
N ARG A 262 -13.32 -6.62 -3.53
CA ARG A 262 -13.29 -8.10 -3.57
C ARG A 262 -11.92 -8.64 -3.94
N SER A 263 -11.28 -8.03 -4.93
CA SER A 263 -9.96 -8.44 -5.44
C SER A 263 -8.85 -7.52 -4.91
N ARG A 264 -8.87 -7.25 -3.60
CA ARG A 264 -8.01 -6.26 -2.95
C ARG A 264 -7.40 -6.80 -1.66
N TRP A 265 -6.26 -6.24 -1.28
CA TRP A 265 -5.69 -6.37 0.06
C TRP A 265 -5.16 -5.01 0.51
N PHE A 266 -6.03 -4.16 1.05
CA PHE A 266 -5.75 -2.74 1.28
C PHE A 266 -4.66 -2.46 2.32
N ASP A 267 -4.30 -3.46 3.12
CA ASP A 267 -3.19 -3.39 4.07
C ASP A 267 -1.80 -3.51 3.40
N LYS A 268 -1.74 -3.83 2.10
CA LYS A 268 -0.47 -3.93 1.38
C LYS A 268 0.03 -2.55 0.96
N PRO A 269 1.27 -2.16 1.28
CA PRO A 269 1.83 -0.85 0.89
C PRO A 269 1.83 -0.62 -0.62
N CYS A 270 2.12 -1.67 -1.40
CA CYS A 270 2.14 -1.61 -2.85
C CYS A 270 1.14 -2.59 -3.46
N GLN A 271 0.15 -2.04 -4.18
CA GLN A 271 -0.80 -2.83 -4.95
C GLN A 271 -0.97 -2.27 -6.36
N PHE A 272 -0.53 -3.02 -7.37
CA PHE A 272 -0.80 -2.70 -8.77
C PHE A 272 -2.17 -3.24 -9.15
N VAL A 273 -2.96 -2.43 -9.85
CA VAL A 273 -4.31 -2.79 -10.30
C VAL A 273 -4.32 -2.78 -11.82
N VAL A 274 -4.80 -3.85 -12.45
CA VAL A 274 -4.95 -3.95 -13.90
C VAL A 274 -6.36 -4.41 -14.22
N CYS A 275 -7.10 -3.61 -14.99
CA CYS A 275 -8.47 -3.88 -15.42
C CYS A 275 -8.47 -4.72 -16.71
N ASP A 276 -9.56 -5.44 -16.99
CA ASP A 276 -9.70 -6.29 -18.18
C ASP A 276 -9.58 -5.48 -19.50
N ASN A 277 -9.92 -4.18 -19.48
CA ASN A 277 -9.69 -3.26 -20.59
C ASN A 277 -8.25 -2.69 -20.66
N VAL A 278 -7.28 -3.37 -20.04
CA VAL A 278 -5.84 -3.05 -20.05
C VAL A 278 -5.48 -1.78 -19.27
N ARG A 279 -6.45 -1.01 -18.74
CA ARG A 279 -6.14 0.17 -17.92
C ARG A 279 -5.53 -0.25 -16.59
N ALA A 280 -4.52 0.47 -16.12
CA ALA A 280 -3.78 0.11 -14.93
C ALA A 280 -3.49 1.29 -14.01
N GLY A 281 -3.32 1.00 -12.73
CA GLY A 281 -2.95 1.98 -11.73
C GLY A 281 -2.28 1.35 -10.53
N PHE A 282 -2.15 2.15 -9.49
CA PHE A 282 -1.53 1.78 -8.23
C PHE A 282 -2.42 2.25 -7.08
N CYS A 283 -2.55 1.43 -6.06
CA CYS A 283 -3.16 1.77 -4.78
C CYS A 283 -2.10 1.60 -3.69
N GLY A 284 -1.90 2.65 -2.87
CA GLY A 284 -0.91 2.69 -1.81
C GLY A 284 -1.54 2.73 -0.41
N GLU A 285 -0.97 1.98 0.53
CA GLU A 285 -1.24 2.14 1.96
C GLU A 285 -0.24 3.15 2.55
N HIS A 286 -0.74 4.22 3.17
CA HIS A 286 0.04 5.43 3.46
C HIS A 286 0.83 5.38 4.78
N SER A 287 0.56 4.41 5.67
CA SER A 287 0.90 4.56 7.10
C SER A 287 2.40 4.67 7.42
N MET A 288 3.26 4.01 6.64
CA MET A 288 4.72 3.97 6.87
C MET A 288 5.53 4.70 5.80
N MET A 289 4.87 5.18 4.76
CA MET A 289 5.53 5.71 3.58
C MET A 289 4.70 6.84 2.97
N ASP A 290 5.35 7.98 2.78
CA ASP A 290 4.74 9.11 2.07
C ASP A 290 4.61 8.83 0.57
N GLY A 291 3.84 9.65 -0.13
CA GLY A 291 3.61 9.47 -1.58
C GLY A 291 4.87 9.57 -2.45
N THR A 292 5.94 10.25 -1.99
CA THR A 292 7.15 10.49 -2.79
C THR A 292 7.87 9.18 -3.18
N PRO A 293 8.23 8.28 -2.23
CA PRO A 293 8.77 6.97 -2.58
C PRO A 293 7.92 6.15 -3.56
N THR A 294 6.60 6.12 -3.37
CA THR A 294 5.71 5.37 -4.27
C THR A 294 5.59 6.00 -5.65
N LEU A 295 5.64 7.33 -5.74
CA LEU A 295 5.68 8.01 -7.03
C LEU A 295 6.95 7.62 -7.78
N ARG A 296 8.11 7.62 -7.12
CA ARG A 296 9.37 7.18 -7.72
C ARG A 296 9.32 5.73 -8.19
N LEU A 297 8.74 4.83 -7.40
CA LEU A 297 8.50 3.44 -7.82
C LEU A 297 7.68 3.42 -9.11
N VAL A 298 6.55 4.10 -9.14
CA VAL A 298 5.63 4.09 -10.27
C VAL A 298 6.25 4.70 -11.53
N GLU A 299 6.96 5.82 -11.41
CA GLU A 299 7.70 6.44 -12.52
C GLU A 299 8.73 5.46 -13.08
N SER A 300 9.55 4.86 -12.21
CA SER A 300 10.56 3.88 -12.64
C SER A 300 9.93 2.64 -13.30
N VAL A 301 8.81 2.13 -12.78
CA VAL A 301 8.11 1.00 -13.39
C VAL A 301 7.58 1.35 -14.77
N ILE A 302 6.99 2.52 -14.95
CA ILE A 302 6.42 2.97 -16.23
C ILE A 302 7.54 3.24 -17.25
N GLU A 303 8.64 3.85 -16.85
CA GLU A 303 9.75 4.24 -17.72
C GLU A 303 10.73 3.11 -18.05
N ASN A 304 11.11 2.32 -17.04
CA ASN A 304 12.21 1.33 -17.13
C ASN A 304 11.71 -0.10 -17.32
N THR A 305 10.49 -0.30 -17.82
CA THR A 305 10.12 -1.67 -18.18
C THR A 305 10.95 -2.11 -19.39
N PRO A 306 11.70 -3.22 -19.30
CA PRO A 306 12.42 -3.76 -20.43
C PRO A 306 11.49 -3.97 -21.63
N HIS A 307 11.96 -3.58 -22.82
CA HIS A 307 11.31 -4.00 -24.06
C HIS A 307 11.25 -5.52 -24.09
N PRO A 308 10.17 -6.12 -24.60
CA PRO A 308 10.07 -7.57 -24.71
C PRO A 308 11.27 -8.09 -25.49
N THR A 309 12.22 -8.70 -24.78
CA THR A 309 13.28 -9.46 -25.40
C THR A 309 12.63 -10.73 -25.91
N THR A 310 12.58 -10.90 -27.23
CA THR A 310 12.22 -12.18 -27.84
C THR A 310 13.25 -13.21 -27.39
N SER A 311 12.94 -13.95 -26.33
CA SER A 311 13.68 -15.15 -26.00
C SER A 311 13.45 -16.16 -27.12
N LEU A 312 14.54 -16.67 -27.68
CA LEU A 312 14.48 -17.74 -28.69
C LEU A 312 14.17 -19.11 -28.07
N SER A 313 14.22 -19.22 -26.73
CA SER A 313 13.83 -20.43 -26.01
C SER A 313 12.31 -20.44 -25.76
N SER A 314 11.71 -21.63 -25.84
CA SER A 314 10.31 -21.81 -25.44
C SER A 314 10.16 -21.50 -23.95
N PRO A 315 9.15 -20.72 -23.54
CA PRO A 315 8.95 -20.36 -22.14
C PRO A 315 8.66 -21.61 -21.31
N ARG A 316 9.26 -21.69 -20.11
CA ARG A 316 9.04 -22.84 -19.22
C ARG A 316 7.65 -22.82 -18.60
N ARG A 317 7.14 -24.00 -18.25
CA ARG A 317 5.88 -24.12 -17.51
C ARG A 317 6.10 -23.76 -16.04
N CYS A 318 5.90 -22.49 -15.71
CA CYS A 318 6.07 -21.99 -14.35
C CYS A 318 4.95 -22.47 -13.41
N LYS A 319 5.23 -22.57 -12.12
CA LYS A 319 4.28 -22.97 -11.07
C LYS A 319 3.73 -21.74 -10.34
N PHE A 320 2.55 -21.89 -9.75
CA PHE A 320 1.95 -20.94 -8.83
C PHE A 320 1.10 -21.74 -7.84
N ASP A 321 0.90 -21.21 -6.64
CA ASP A 321 0.12 -21.84 -5.59
C ASP A 321 -1.15 -21.04 -5.32
N GLN A 322 -2.31 -21.70 -5.26
CA GLN A 322 -3.55 -21.03 -4.86
C GLN A 322 -3.61 -20.91 -3.33
N ILE A 323 -3.70 -19.68 -2.83
CA ILE A 323 -3.92 -19.42 -1.40
C ILE A 323 -5.42 -19.57 -1.13
N ARG A 324 -5.79 -20.66 -0.44
CA ARG A 324 -7.18 -20.97 -0.11
C ARG A 324 -7.52 -20.57 1.32
N PHE A 325 -8.62 -19.85 1.48
CA PHE A 325 -9.19 -19.56 2.79
C PHE A 325 -10.25 -20.58 3.19
N ARG A 326 -10.17 -21.06 4.43
CA ARG A 326 -11.27 -21.73 5.13
C ARG A 326 -12.26 -20.67 5.59
N THR A 327 -13.50 -20.78 5.13
CA THR A 327 -14.55 -19.78 5.34
C THR A 327 -15.76 -20.40 6.05
N PRO A 328 -15.63 -20.76 7.35
CA PRO A 328 -16.79 -21.21 8.13
C PRO A 328 -17.86 -20.11 8.22
N PRO A 329 -19.10 -20.43 8.62
CA PRO A 329 -20.22 -19.48 8.63
C PRO A 329 -19.91 -18.13 9.31
N ALA A 330 -19.11 -18.14 10.38
CA ALA A 330 -18.70 -16.91 11.06
C ALA A 330 -17.82 -15.98 10.18
N VAL A 331 -16.91 -16.55 9.38
CA VAL A 331 -16.10 -15.78 8.42
C VAL A 331 -16.97 -15.26 7.28
N VAL A 332 -17.91 -16.07 6.77
CA VAL A 332 -18.85 -15.65 5.72
C VAL A 332 -19.72 -14.48 6.20
N ALA A 333 -20.24 -14.55 7.42
CA ALA A 333 -21.03 -13.48 8.03
C ALA A 333 -20.22 -12.19 8.22
N ALA A 334 -18.94 -12.31 8.63
CA ALA A 334 -18.03 -11.17 8.74
C ALA A 334 -17.79 -10.51 7.38
N VAL A 335 -17.49 -11.28 6.34
CA VAL A 335 -17.30 -10.78 4.96
C VAL A 335 -18.57 -10.08 4.47
N GLY A 336 -19.75 -10.68 4.69
CA GLY A 336 -21.02 -10.07 4.33
C GLY A 336 -21.35 -8.79 5.11
N SER A 337 -20.75 -8.59 6.29
CA SER A 337 -20.90 -7.37 7.08
C SER A 337 -19.97 -6.26 6.59
N ALA A 338 -18.71 -6.59 6.32
CA ALA A 338 -17.75 -5.65 5.75
C ALA A 338 -18.14 -5.18 4.34
N ALA A 339 -18.76 -6.05 3.53
CA ALA A 339 -19.19 -5.72 2.15
C ALA A 339 -20.39 -4.76 2.05
N ARG A 340 -20.99 -4.35 3.19
CA ARG A 340 -22.10 -3.39 3.23
C ARG A 340 -21.67 -1.95 3.54
N LEU A 341 -20.40 -1.78 3.90
CA LEU A 341 -19.73 -0.48 4.04
C LEU A 341 -19.29 0.01 2.66
#